data_AF-A0A3A6UCU1-F1
#
_entry.id   AF-A0A3A6UCU1-F1
#
_cell.length_a   1.000
_cell.length_b   1.000
_cell.length_c   1.000
_cell.angle_alpha   90.00
_cell.angle_beta   90.00
_cell.angle_gamma   90.00
#
_symmetry.space_group_name_H-M   'P 1'
#
loop_
_entity.id
_entity.type
_entity.pdbx_description
1 polymer ?
#
loop_
_entity_poly.entity_id
_entity_poly.type
_entity_poly.pdbx_seq_one_letter_code
_entity_poly.pdbx_strand_id
1 'polypeptide(L)'
;MRQQGFHRRKAQKAKTMKQHVDRNAQFEKLAQLKQDYLDKGKPVLSIDTKKKEQLGNYFRDGVTDSAEPATVNDHDFPSNGHGKLIPHGIYDLKNNCSNRVRCCD
;
A
#
# COMPACT_ATOMS: atom_id res chain seq x y z
N MET A 1 -18.33 21.47 -23.01
CA MET A 1 -17.73 20.52 -22.04
C MET A 1 -18.31 20.69 -20.63
N ARG A 2 -17.90 21.66 -19.80
CA ARG A 2 -18.44 21.79 -18.41
C ARG A 2 -19.92 22.17 -18.34
N GLN A 3 -20.39 23.08 -19.18
CA GLN A 3 -21.82 23.44 -19.30
C GLN A 3 -22.68 22.30 -19.86
N GLN A 4 -22.07 21.28 -20.45
CA GLN A 4 -22.73 20.06 -20.95
C GLN A 4 -22.63 18.91 -19.93
N GLY A 5 -22.23 19.19 -18.67
CA GLY A 5 -22.09 18.20 -17.60
C GLY A 5 -20.81 17.34 -17.64
N PHE A 6 -19.89 17.61 -18.56
CA PHE A 6 -18.61 16.89 -18.62
C PHE A 6 -17.57 17.51 -17.70
N HIS A 7 -17.06 16.70 -16.79
CA HIS A 7 -15.99 17.06 -15.85
C HIS A 7 -14.77 16.18 -16.07
N ARG A 8 -13.60 16.69 -15.71
CA ARG A 8 -12.39 15.87 -15.63
C ARG A 8 -12.59 14.84 -14.53
N ARG A 9 -12.61 13.56 -14.88
CA ARG A 9 -12.75 12.44 -13.94
C ARG A 9 -11.55 11.52 -14.07
N LYS A 10 -11.05 11.03 -12.94
CA LYS A 10 -10.05 9.96 -12.88
C LYS A 10 -10.78 8.62 -12.81
N ALA A 11 -10.28 7.60 -13.49
CA ALA A 11 -10.82 6.25 -13.37
C ALA A 11 -10.80 5.78 -11.91
N GLN A 12 -11.90 5.18 -11.44
CA GLN A 12 -12.03 4.62 -10.10
C GLN A 12 -12.16 3.09 -10.17
N LYS A 13 -11.34 2.38 -9.39
CA LYS A 13 -11.39 0.93 -9.27
C LYS A 13 -12.40 0.50 -8.21
N ALA A 14 -13.68 0.79 -8.45
CA ALA A 14 -14.77 0.51 -7.48
C ALA A 14 -15.65 -0.70 -7.86
N LYS A 15 -15.48 -1.26 -9.05
CA LYS A 15 -16.25 -2.42 -9.52
C LYS A 15 -15.51 -3.71 -9.23
N THR A 16 -16.17 -4.63 -8.55
CA THR A 16 -15.67 -5.98 -8.29
C THR A 16 -15.87 -6.86 -9.52
N MET A 17 -14.84 -7.60 -9.94
CA MET A 17 -14.92 -8.48 -11.12
C MET A 17 -15.60 -9.83 -10.84
N LYS A 18 -15.57 -10.33 -9.60
CA LYS A 18 -16.15 -11.63 -9.20
C LYS A 18 -16.57 -11.61 -7.73
N GLN A 19 -17.78 -12.10 -7.42
CA GLN A 19 -18.20 -12.39 -6.06
C GLN A 19 -18.02 -13.90 -5.78
N HIS A 20 -17.60 -14.25 -4.56
CA HIS A 20 -17.42 -15.62 -4.11
C HIS A 20 -18.26 -15.85 -2.85
N VAL A 21 -19.02 -16.95 -2.81
CA VAL A 21 -19.93 -17.27 -1.69
C VAL A 21 -19.17 -17.36 -0.36
N ASP A 22 -18.00 -18.00 -0.36
CA ASP A 22 -17.19 -18.17 0.84
C ASP A 22 -16.21 -17.02 1.13
N ARG A 23 -16.41 -15.83 0.54
CA ARG A 23 -15.54 -14.67 0.81
C ARG A 23 -15.46 -14.38 2.31
N ASN A 24 -16.59 -14.53 3.03
CA ASN A 24 -16.65 -14.18 4.45
C ASN A 24 -15.93 -15.18 5.36
N ALA A 25 -15.96 -16.47 5.01
CA ALA A 25 -15.38 -17.54 5.83
C ALA A 25 -13.89 -17.33 6.11
N GLN A 26 -13.14 -16.76 5.16
CA GLN A 26 -11.72 -16.42 5.34
C GLN A 26 -11.54 -15.31 6.39
N PHE A 27 -12.40 -14.28 6.38
CA PHE A 27 -12.32 -13.17 7.34
C PHE A 27 -12.69 -13.63 8.75
N GLU A 28 -13.72 -14.46 8.88
CA GLU A 28 -14.13 -15.04 10.17
C GLU A 28 -13.01 -15.91 10.76
N LYS A 29 -12.37 -16.76 9.94
CA LYS A 29 -11.25 -17.58 10.41
C LYS A 29 -10.06 -16.73 10.88
N LEU A 30 -9.73 -15.68 10.13
CA LEU A 30 -8.67 -14.75 10.52
C LEU A 30 -9.01 -13.99 11.81
N ALA A 31 -10.28 -13.59 12.00
CA ALA A 31 -10.71 -12.93 13.23
C ALA A 31 -10.56 -13.85 14.45
N GLN A 32 -10.99 -15.11 14.34
CA GLN A 32 -10.85 -16.09 15.40
C GLN A 32 -9.38 -16.33 15.79
N LEU A 33 -8.49 -16.49 14.80
CA LEU A 33 -7.07 -16.70 15.04
C LEU A 33 -6.40 -15.48 15.69
N LYS A 34 -6.77 -14.26 15.26
CA LYS A 34 -6.25 -13.04 15.87
C LYS A 34 -6.59 -12.98 17.37
N GLN A 35 -7.85 -13.26 17.71
CA GLN A 35 -8.30 -13.25 19.10
C GLN A 35 -7.52 -14.26 19.96
N ASP A 36 -7.45 -15.52 19.50
CA ASP A 36 -6.74 -16.59 20.22
C ASP A 36 -5.26 -16.25 20.49
N TYR A 37 -4.60 -15.61 19.53
CA TYR A 37 -3.20 -15.21 19.68
C TYR A 37 -3.03 -14.04 20.63
N LEU A 38 -3.92 -13.04 20.56
CA LEU A 38 -3.92 -11.90 21.47
C LEU A 38 -4.15 -12.35 22.92
N ASP A 39 -5.12 -13.24 23.15
CA ASP A 39 -5.46 -13.78 24.47
C ASP A 39 -4.30 -14.58 25.08
N LYS A 40 -3.54 -15.31 24.23
CA LYS A 40 -2.32 -16.03 24.62
C LYS A 40 -1.10 -15.12 24.78
N GLY A 41 -1.25 -13.81 24.64
CA GLY A 41 -0.14 -12.85 24.70
C GLY A 41 0.87 -12.99 23.55
N LYS A 42 0.50 -13.66 22.45
CA LYS A 42 1.33 -13.85 21.27
C LYS A 42 1.23 -12.63 20.34
N PRO A 43 2.31 -12.30 19.61
CA PRO A 43 2.28 -11.17 18.68
C PRO A 43 1.34 -11.44 17.50
N VAL A 44 0.63 -10.40 17.09
CA VAL A 44 -0.19 -10.40 15.87
C VAL A 44 0.26 -9.22 15.02
N LEU A 45 0.93 -9.52 13.91
CA LEU A 45 1.50 -8.53 13.00
C LEU A 45 0.74 -8.54 11.67
N SER A 46 0.40 -7.36 11.17
CA SER A 46 -0.02 -7.17 9.78
C SER A 46 1.18 -6.69 8.99
N ILE A 47 1.58 -7.47 7.98
CA ILE A 47 2.66 -7.13 7.07
C ILE A 47 2.06 -6.92 5.69
N ASP A 48 2.26 -5.74 5.12
CA ASP A 48 1.83 -5.42 3.77
C ASP A 48 3.01 -4.93 2.92
N THR A 49 2.93 -5.17 1.61
CA THR A 49 3.87 -4.58 0.66
C THR A 49 3.19 -3.49 -0.13
N LYS A 50 3.86 -2.35 -0.31
CA LYS A 50 3.41 -1.32 -1.25
C LYS A 50 3.94 -1.58 -2.66
N LYS A 51 3.61 -0.67 -3.57
CA LYS A 51 4.09 -0.69 -4.96
C LYS A 51 5.61 -0.87 -4.97
N LYS A 52 6.07 -1.85 -5.75
CA LYS A 52 7.49 -2.08 -5.98
C LYS A 52 8.03 -0.97 -6.89
N GLU A 53 9.12 -0.36 -6.49
CA GLU A 53 9.74 0.73 -7.23
C GLU A 53 11.03 0.23 -7.88
N GLN A 54 11.19 0.45 -9.18
CA GLN A 54 12.43 0.07 -9.87
C GLN A 54 13.56 1.00 -9.44
N LEU A 55 14.72 0.47 -9.06
CA LEU A 55 15.89 1.27 -8.71
C LEU A 55 16.76 1.47 -9.95
N GLY A 56 17.21 2.69 -10.22
CA GLY A 56 17.98 3.04 -11.42
C GLY A 56 17.72 4.47 -11.86
N ASN A 57 18.30 4.86 -12.99
CA ASN A 57 18.16 6.18 -13.60
C ASN A 57 16.83 6.32 -14.38
N TYR A 58 15.72 6.21 -13.65
CA TYR A 58 14.37 6.20 -14.20
C TYR A 58 13.61 7.48 -13.91
N PHE A 59 12.65 7.80 -14.77
CA PHE A 59 11.81 8.97 -14.59
C PHE A 59 10.96 8.86 -13.32
N ARG A 60 10.91 9.95 -12.55
CA ARG A 60 10.07 10.09 -11.36
C ARG A 60 9.20 11.33 -11.50
N ASP A 61 7.90 11.15 -11.34
CA ASP A 61 6.95 12.27 -11.31
C ASP A 61 7.22 13.12 -10.07
N GLY A 62 7.45 14.42 -10.27
CA GLY A 62 7.84 15.35 -9.22
C GLY A 62 8.66 16.51 -9.76
N VAL A 63 8.93 17.48 -8.90
CA VAL A 63 9.81 18.62 -9.17
C VAL A 63 10.79 18.73 -8.01
N THR A 64 12.06 18.94 -8.33
CA THR A 64 13.14 19.11 -7.36
C THR A 64 13.86 20.41 -7.65
N ASP A 65 14.18 21.19 -6.62
CA ASP A 65 15.01 22.37 -6.76
C ASP A 65 16.47 21.96 -6.95
N SER A 66 17.01 22.17 -8.16
CA SER A 66 18.41 21.91 -8.49
C SER A 66 18.93 22.95 -9.49
N ALA A 67 20.24 23.17 -9.50
CA ALA A 67 20.89 24.07 -10.45
C ALA A 67 20.74 23.58 -11.90
N GLU A 68 20.71 22.27 -12.12
CA GLU A 68 20.63 21.62 -13.43
C GLU A 68 19.56 20.51 -13.45
N PRO A 69 18.93 20.21 -14.61
CA PRO A 69 17.95 19.12 -14.72
C PRO A 69 18.56 17.73 -14.52
N ALA A 70 17.82 16.83 -13.87
CA ALA A 70 18.18 15.42 -13.79
C ALA A 70 17.98 14.74 -15.16
N THR A 71 19.04 14.18 -15.73
CA THR A 71 18.97 13.41 -16.97
C THR A 71 18.67 11.94 -16.67
N VAL A 72 17.52 11.44 -17.15
CA VAL A 72 17.05 10.07 -16.92
C VAL A 72 16.96 9.28 -18.23
N ASN A 73 16.80 7.97 -18.14
CA ASN A 73 16.53 7.13 -19.31
C ASN A 73 15.17 7.50 -19.93
N ASP A 74 15.10 7.46 -21.26
CA ASP A 74 13.85 7.68 -22.00
C ASP A 74 12.84 6.52 -21.82
N HIS A 75 13.32 5.35 -21.40
CA HIS A 75 12.51 4.15 -21.18
C HIS A 75 12.87 3.43 -19.87
N ASP A 76 11.85 2.99 -19.13
CA ASP A 76 11.98 2.30 -17.85
C ASP A 76 11.92 0.76 -18.02
N PHE A 77 13.00 0.17 -18.53
CA PHE A 77 13.12 -1.29 -18.64
C PHE A 77 13.73 -1.91 -17.39
N PRO A 78 13.12 -2.93 -16.75
CA PRO A 78 13.66 -3.54 -15.53
C PRO A 78 15.12 -4.00 -15.60
N SER A 79 15.62 -4.36 -16.79
CA SER A 79 16.99 -4.78 -17.06
C SER A 79 18.02 -3.66 -16.91
N ASN A 80 17.61 -2.39 -17.03
CA ASN A 80 18.49 -1.22 -17.02
C ASN A 80 18.68 -0.66 -15.59
N GLY A 81 18.16 -1.36 -14.59
CA GLY A 81 18.11 -0.92 -13.21
C GLY A 81 18.98 -1.76 -12.29
N HIS A 82 19.19 -1.25 -11.08
CA HIS A 82 19.94 -1.94 -10.03
C HIS A 82 19.08 -2.92 -9.22
N GLY A 83 17.77 -2.97 -9.48
CA GLY A 83 16.85 -3.89 -8.82
C GLY A 83 15.48 -3.27 -8.58
N LYS A 84 14.73 -3.83 -7.62
CA LYS A 84 13.42 -3.34 -7.20
C LYS A 84 13.40 -3.16 -5.69
N LEU A 85 13.04 -1.96 -5.23
CA LEU A 85 12.70 -1.72 -3.85
C LEU A 85 11.28 -2.23 -3.59
N ILE A 86 11.11 -3.00 -2.52
CA ILE A 86 9.81 -3.49 -2.06
C ILE A 86 9.58 -2.92 -0.67
N PRO A 87 8.82 -1.82 -0.53
CA PRO A 87 8.52 -1.27 0.78
C PRO A 87 7.60 -2.23 1.55
N HIS A 88 8.02 -2.59 2.77
CA HIS A 88 7.22 -3.37 3.70
C HIS A 88 6.65 -2.46 4.79
N GLY A 89 5.33 -2.45 4.92
CA GLY A 89 4.63 -1.93 6.09
C GLY A 89 4.49 -3.04 7.12
N ILE A 90 4.89 -2.76 8.36
CA ILE A 90 4.72 -3.69 9.50
C ILE A 90 3.88 -2.96 10.54
N TYR A 91 2.76 -3.56 10.92
CA TYR A 91 1.84 -3.01 11.91
C TYR A 91 1.60 -4.03 13.02
N ASP A 92 1.99 -3.67 14.25
CA ASP A 92 1.67 -4.45 15.44
C ASP A 92 0.24 -4.14 15.89
N LEU A 93 -0.64 -5.14 15.84
CA LEU A 93 -2.05 -4.95 16.17
C LEU A 93 -2.29 -4.66 17.66
N LYS A 94 -1.37 -5.05 18.54
CA LYS A 94 -1.48 -4.85 19.98
C LYS A 94 -0.86 -3.53 20.41
N ASN A 95 0.36 -3.26 19.95
CA ASN A 95 1.19 -2.20 20.53
C ASN A 95 1.23 -0.90 19.72
N ASN A 96 0.77 -0.91 18.46
CA ASN A 96 0.82 0.29 17.63
C ASN A 96 -0.35 1.23 17.94
N CYS A 97 -0.27 1.97 19.06
CA CYS A 97 -1.24 2.99 19.46
C CYS A 97 -0.78 4.38 19.00
N SER A 98 -1.22 4.83 17.82
CA SER A 98 -1.09 6.24 17.43
C SER A 98 -2.16 7.06 18.17
N ASN A 99 -1.79 7.67 19.30
CA ASN A 99 -2.54 8.72 20.00
C ASN A 99 -3.90 8.34 20.63
N ARG A 100 -4.03 7.14 21.19
CA ARG A 100 -5.16 6.81 22.08
C ARG A 100 -4.71 7.00 23.54
N VAL A 101 -5.27 8.00 24.22
CA VAL A 101 -5.06 8.37 25.65
C VAL A 101 -5.40 7.25 26.65
N ARG A 102 -5.66 6.02 26.20
CA ARG A 102 -5.84 4.83 27.02
C ARG A 102 -5.29 3.62 26.26
N CYS A 103 -3.99 3.41 26.33
CA CYS A 103 -3.35 2.13 25.98
C CYS A 103 -2.39 1.70 27.09
N CYS A 104 -2.72 1.98 28.35
CA CYS A 104 -2.09 1.42 29.55
C CYS A 104 -3.13 1.62 30.67
N ASP A 105 -3.85 0.57 31.03
CA ASP A 105 -4.25 0.40 32.43
C ASP A 105 -3.10 -0.36 33.11
#